data_AF-A0A949IMF1-F1
#
_entry.id   AF-A0A949IMF1-F1
#
_cell.length_a   1.000
_cell.length_b   1.000
_cell.length_c   1.000
_cell.angle_alpha   90.00
_cell.angle_beta   90.00
_cell.angle_gamma   90.00
#
_symmetry.space_group_name_H-M   'P 1'
#
loop_
_entity.id
_entity.type
_entity.pdbx_description
1 polymer ?
#
loop_
_entity_poly.entity_id
_entity_poly.type
_entity_poly.pdbx_seq_one_letter_code
_entity_poly.pdbx_strand_id
1 'polypeptide(L)'
;MRNAADILERAEVLEEKGNYAEAERLYKKALALKSKDVASNSSELVPYIYNLAMAQYVVDHLDDALLSFNRLLSILSTDEEHISGEIKEIRGLIADIKKEMEEGNAADLPMAAGA
;
A
#
# COMPACT_ATOMS: atom_id res chain seq x y z
N MET A 1 17.75 -20.69 1.90
CA MET A 1 16.28 -20.75 1.74
C MET A 1 15.83 -19.33 1.51
N ARG A 2 15.02 -19.01 0.48
CA ARG A 2 14.47 -17.65 0.34
C ARG A 2 13.44 -17.46 1.46
N ASN A 3 13.76 -16.68 2.47
CA ASN A 3 12.79 -16.28 3.50
C ASN A 3 12.05 -15.00 3.06
N ALA A 4 11.03 -14.58 3.80
CA ALA A 4 10.25 -13.39 3.44
C ALA A 4 11.10 -12.10 3.48
N ALA A 5 12.02 -11.97 4.43
CA ALA A 5 12.89 -10.81 4.58
C ALA A 5 13.87 -10.68 3.40
N ASP A 6 14.49 -11.77 2.93
CA ASP A 6 15.38 -11.73 1.76
C ASP A 6 14.66 -11.24 0.50
N ILE A 7 13.35 -11.52 0.38
CA ILE A 7 12.55 -11.05 -0.76
C ILE A 7 12.16 -9.59 -0.57
N LEU A 8 11.85 -9.17 0.66
CA LEU A 8 11.58 -7.78 1.02
C LEU A 8 12.79 -6.89 0.68
N GLU A 9 13.98 -7.24 1.15
CA GLU A 9 15.22 -6.47 0.87
C GLU A 9 15.49 -6.35 -0.63
N ARG A 10 15.26 -7.42 -1.40
CA ARG A 10 15.42 -7.39 -2.86
C ARG A 10 14.39 -6.51 -3.55
N ALA A 11 13.18 -6.41 -3.01
CA ALA A 11 12.15 -5.52 -3.50
C ALA A 11 12.50 -4.05 -3.22
N GLU A 12 13.02 -3.77 -2.02
CA GLU A 12 13.51 -2.43 -1.64
C GLU A 12 14.64 -1.98 -2.59
N VAL A 13 15.59 -2.85 -2.91
CA VAL A 13 16.65 -2.54 -3.90
C VAL A 13 16.09 -2.27 -5.29
N LEU A 14 14.97 -2.88 -5.68
CA LEU A 14 14.31 -2.57 -6.96
C LEU A 14 13.60 -1.23 -6.90
N GLU A 15 12.95 -0.92 -5.78
CA GLU A 15 12.30 0.36 -5.51
C GLU A 15 13.31 1.52 -5.54
N GLU A 16 14.46 1.39 -4.87
CA GLU A 16 15.56 2.36 -4.91
C GLU A 16 16.09 2.62 -6.33
N LYS A 17 15.94 1.63 -7.22
CA LYS A 17 16.32 1.73 -8.64
C LYS A 17 15.18 2.24 -9.53
N GLY A 18 14.04 2.59 -8.96
CA GLY A 18 12.84 3.05 -9.68
C GLY A 18 12.05 1.93 -10.36
N ASN A 19 12.36 0.65 -10.10
CA ASN A 19 11.68 -0.50 -10.70
C ASN A 19 10.46 -0.92 -9.86
N TYR A 20 9.53 0.01 -9.64
CA TYR A 20 8.39 -0.15 -8.73
C TYR A 20 7.46 -1.33 -9.09
N ALA A 21 7.23 -1.60 -10.37
CA ALA A 21 6.36 -2.71 -10.79
C ALA A 21 6.92 -4.10 -10.43
N GLU A 22 8.24 -4.31 -10.55
CA GLU A 22 8.84 -5.58 -10.12
C GLU A 22 9.01 -5.62 -8.59
N ALA A 23 9.25 -4.46 -7.95
CA ALA A 23 9.24 -4.34 -6.50
C ALA A 23 7.88 -4.75 -5.91
N GLU A 24 6.76 -4.23 -6.45
CA GLU A 24 5.39 -4.61 -6.08
C GLU A 24 5.19 -6.13 -6.13
N ARG A 25 5.65 -6.75 -7.22
CA ARG A 25 5.57 -8.21 -7.41
C ARG A 25 6.37 -8.99 -6.37
N LEU A 26 7.51 -8.45 -5.92
CA LEU A 26 8.31 -9.05 -4.86
C LEU A 26 7.71 -8.80 -3.48
N TYR A 27 7.18 -7.61 -3.20
CA TYR A 27 6.47 -7.32 -1.95
C TYR A 27 5.25 -8.22 -1.77
N LYS A 28 4.43 -8.44 -2.83
CA LYS A 28 3.32 -9.41 -2.81
C LYS A 28 3.80 -10.82 -2.43
N LYS A 29 4.94 -11.27 -2.95
CA LYS A 29 5.53 -12.57 -2.61
C LYS A 29 6.05 -12.64 -1.18
N ALA A 30 6.75 -11.61 -0.71
CA ALA A 30 7.28 -11.53 0.64
C ALA A 30 6.13 -11.56 1.67
N LEU A 31 5.09 -10.74 1.44
CA LEU A 31 3.88 -10.70 2.25
C LEU A 31 3.17 -12.06 2.29
N ALA A 32 3.02 -12.72 1.14
CA ALA A 32 2.37 -14.05 1.06
C ALA A 32 3.16 -15.15 1.77
N LEU A 33 4.49 -15.03 1.86
CA LEU A 33 5.30 -15.95 2.67
C LEU A 33 5.15 -15.65 4.15
N LYS A 34 5.33 -14.39 4.57
CA LYS A 34 5.23 -14.01 5.99
C LYS A 34 3.85 -14.28 6.57
N SER A 35 2.79 -14.06 5.79
CA SER A 35 1.40 -14.28 6.21
C SER A 35 1.05 -15.75 6.49
N LYS A 36 1.91 -16.71 6.14
CA LYS A 36 1.71 -18.12 6.49
C LYS A 36 2.11 -18.43 7.93
N ASP A 37 3.01 -17.61 8.49
CA ASP A 37 3.67 -17.89 9.76
C ASP A 37 3.09 -17.06 10.92
N VAL A 38 2.31 -16.02 10.62
CA VAL A 38 1.76 -15.08 11.63
C VAL A 38 0.27 -14.83 11.42
N ALA A 39 -0.41 -14.35 12.47
CA ALA A 39 -1.81 -13.94 12.39
C ALA A 39 -1.99 -12.80 11.39
N SER A 40 -3.16 -12.73 10.74
CA SER A 40 -3.45 -11.76 9.67
C SER A 40 -3.43 -10.29 10.10
N ASN A 41 -3.56 -10.03 11.41
CA ASN A 41 -3.50 -8.74 12.06
C ASN A 41 -2.18 -8.51 12.84
N SER A 42 -1.17 -9.34 12.64
CA SER A 42 0.12 -9.19 13.32
C SER A 42 0.85 -7.93 12.84
N SER A 43 1.45 -7.19 13.79
CA SER A 43 2.34 -6.06 13.50
C SER A 43 3.59 -6.47 12.72
N GLU A 44 3.95 -7.75 12.70
CA GLU A 44 5.04 -8.28 11.87
C GLU A 44 4.77 -8.18 10.36
N LEU A 45 3.51 -7.93 9.95
CA LEU A 45 3.13 -7.74 8.56
C LEU A 45 3.25 -6.28 8.09
N VAL A 46 3.38 -5.32 9.02
CA VAL A 46 3.46 -3.87 8.75
C VAL A 46 4.47 -3.52 7.65
N PRO A 47 5.76 -3.90 7.74
CA PRO A 47 6.74 -3.49 6.73
C PRO A 47 6.42 -4.03 5.33
N TYR A 48 5.89 -5.25 5.25
CA TYR A 48 5.52 -5.88 3.98
C TYR A 48 4.31 -5.20 3.33
N ILE A 49 3.33 -4.79 4.14
CA ILE A 49 2.11 -4.14 3.65
C ILE A 49 2.38 -2.69 3.29
N TYR A 50 3.17 -1.96 4.09
CA TYR A 50 3.52 -0.56 3.82
C TYR A 50 4.29 -0.44 2.50
N ASN A 51 5.37 -1.21 2.32
CA ASN A 51 6.16 -1.13 1.09
C ASN A 51 5.36 -1.58 -0.15
N LEU A 52 4.46 -2.56 0.01
CA LEU A 52 3.53 -2.93 -1.06
C LEU A 52 2.61 -1.78 -1.43
N ALA A 53 1.99 -1.12 -0.44
CA ALA A 53 1.08 -0.01 -0.65
C ALA A 53 1.77 1.17 -1.36
N MET A 54 3.00 1.48 -0.94
CA MET A 54 3.83 2.52 -1.58
C MET A 54 4.15 2.16 -3.04
N ALA A 55 4.60 0.93 -3.30
CA ALA A 55 4.88 0.49 -4.66
C ALA A 55 3.63 0.54 -5.55
N GLN A 56 2.47 0.11 -5.04
CA GLN A 56 1.17 0.18 -5.72
C GLN A 56 0.78 1.63 -6.03
N TYR A 57 0.96 2.55 -5.09
CA TYR A 57 0.67 3.97 -5.29
C TYR A 57 1.54 4.56 -6.41
N VAL A 58 2.85 4.28 -6.40
CA VAL A 58 3.78 4.81 -7.41
C VAL A 58 3.49 4.30 -8.81
N VAL A 59 2.97 3.07 -8.95
CA VAL A 59 2.57 2.51 -10.26
C VAL A 59 1.11 2.76 -10.62
N ASP A 60 0.44 3.67 -9.91
CA ASP A 60 -0.96 4.08 -10.16
C ASP A 60 -1.99 2.95 -10.00
N HIS A 61 -1.65 1.92 -9.23
CA HIS A 61 -2.59 0.88 -8.81
C HIS A 61 -3.39 1.36 -7.57
N LEU A 62 -4.16 2.45 -7.75
CA LEU A 62 -4.79 3.21 -6.66
C LEU A 62 -5.76 2.40 -5.79
N ASP A 63 -6.62 1.57 -6.40
CA ASP A 63 -7.53 0.67 -5.67
C ASP A 63 -6.76 -0.28 -4.75
N ASP A 64 -5.69 -0.85 -5.29
CA ASP A 64 -4.81 -1.84 -4.66
C ASP A 64 -4.04 -1.20 -3.49
N ALA A 65 -3.50 0.00 -3.70
CA ALA A 65 -2.84 0.81 -2.67
C ALA A 65 -3.81 1.19 -1.54
N LEU A 66 -5.03 1.62 -1.88
CA LEU A 66 -6.06 1.99 -0.91
C LEU A 66 -6.43 0.81 0.00
N LEU A 67 -6.59 -0.39 -0.57
CA LEU A 67 -6.84 -1.60 0.21
C LEU A 67 -5.68 -1.92 1.16
N SER A 68 -4.44 -1.83 0.68
CA SER A 68 -3.24 -2.10 1.48
C SER A 68 -3.07 -1.09 2.63
N PHE A 69 -3.25 0.21 2.38
CA PHE A 69 -3.18 1.24 3.42
C PHE A 69 -4.29 1.11 4.47
N ASN A 70 -5.52 0.79 4.07
CA ASN A 70 -6.60 0.53 5.03
C ASN A 70 -6.30 -0.70 5.91
N ARG A 71 -5.74 -1.76 5.32
CA ARG A 71 -5.29 -2.92 6.09
C ARG A 71 -4.20 -2.53 7.08
N LEU A 72 -3.24 -1.70 6.66
CA LEU A 72 -2.18 -1.21 7.52
C LEU A 72 -2.72 -0.41 8.71
N LEU A 73 -3.68 0.50 8.46
CA LEU A 73 -4.38 1.21 9.54
C LEU A 73 -5.09 0.26 10.49
N SER A 74 -5.73 -0.81 10.00
CA SER A 74 -6.39 -1.78 10.89
C SER A 74 -5.42 -2.52 11.80
N ILE A 75 -4.16 -2.69 11.41
CA ILE A 75 -3.12 -3.33 12.22
C ILE A 75 -2.51 -2.33 13.22
N LEU A 76 -2.32 -1.08 12.79
CA LEU A 76 -1.68 -0.04 13.61
C LEU A 76 -2.65 0.65 14.58
N SER A 77 -3.94 0.73 14.26
CA SER A 77 -4.95 1.49 15.02
C SER A 77 -5.56 0.67 16.17
N THR A 78 -4.75 -0.01 16.97
CA THR A 78 -5.25 -0.78 18.13
C THR A 78 -5.49 0.08 19.38
N ASP A 79 -4.90 1.28 19.47
CA ASP A 79 -5.10 2.24 20.56
C ASP A 79 -5.43 3.64 20.01
N GLU A 80 -6.65 4.12 20.28
CA GLU A 80 -7.11 5.45 19.85
C GLU A 80 -6.47 6.61 20.65
N GLU A 81 -5.76 6.33 21.74
CA GLU A 81 -5.23 7.36 22.65
C GLU A 81 -3.94 8.03 22.15
N HIS A 82 -3.24 7.46 21.15
CA HIS A 82 -2.08 8.10 20.52
C HIS A 82 -1.97 7.78 19.03
N ILE A 83 -2.26 8.78 18.20
CA ILE A 83 -2.03 8.70 16.75
C ILE A 83 -0.53 8.87 16.50
N SER A 84 0.16 7.78 16.14
CA SER A 84 1.56 7.82 15.72
C SER A 84 1.72 8.58 14.39
N GLY A 85 2.93 9.07 14.12
CA GLY A 85 3.25 9.75 12.85
C GLY A 85 2.91 8.90 11.62
N GLU A 86 3.15 7.58 11.70
CA GLU A 86 2.81 6.61 10.66
C GLU A 86 1.30 6.58 10.36
N ILE A 87 0.44 6.54 11.39
CA ILE A 87 -1.01 6.55 11.18
C ILE A 87 -1.46 7.85 10.51
N LYS A 88 -0.86 8.98 10.90
CA LYS A 88 -1.17 10.28 10.28
C LYS A 88 -0.75 10.32 8.81
N GLU A 89 0.43 9.80 8.49
CA GLU A 89 0.95 9.70 7.12
C GLU A 89 0.02 8.82 6.26
N ILE A 90 -0.31 7.62 6.74
CA ILE A 90 -1.17 6.69 6.00
C ILE A 90 -2.56 7.27 5.74
N ARG A 91 -3.12 8.02 6.71
CA ARG A 91 -4.40 8.72 6.51
C ARG A 91 -4.31 9.82 5.44
N GLY A 92 -3.17 10.51 5.35
CA GLY A 92 -2.89 11.47 4.29
C GLY A 92 -2.87 10.79 2.92
N LEU A 93 -2.09 9.72 2.77
CA LEU A 93 -1.99 8.94 1.53
C LEU A 93 -3.36 8.41 1.08
N ILE A 94 -4.18 7.91 2.01
CA ILE A 94 -5.56 7.48 1.69
C ILE A 94 -6.43 8.65 1.20
N ALA A 95 -6.30 9.84 1.79
CA ALA A 95 -7.06 11.01 1.36
C ALA A 95 -6.63 11.47 -0.04
N ASP A 96 -5.32 11.45 -0.31
CA ASP A 96 -4.75 11.82 -1.61
C ASP A 96 -5.21 10.84 -2.70
N ILE A 97 -5.09 9.53 -2.46
CA ILE A 97 -5.57 8.49 -3.38
C ILE A 97 -7.06 8.66 -3.69
N LYS A 98 -7.90 8.86 -2.68
CA LYS A 98 -9.35 9.05 -2.89
C LYS A 98 -9.64 10.27 -3.76
N LYS A 99 -8.92 11.37 -3.53
CA LYS A 99 -9.04 12.58 -4.32
C LYS A 99 -8.62 12.34 -5.77
N GLU A 100 -7.49 11.67 -6.00
CA GLU A 100 -7.02 11.32 -7.35
C GLU A 100 -8.03 10.43 -8.09
N MET A 101 -8.62 9.45 -7.42
CA MET A 101 -9.67 8.59 -7.98
C MET A 101 -10.96 9.37 -8.30
N GLU A 102 -11.35 10.35 -7.46
CA GLU A 102 -12.49 11.23 -7.72
C GLU A 102 -12.24 12.15 -8.92
N GLU A 103 -11.04 12.73 -9.04
CA GLU A 103 -10.65 13.60 -10.15
C GLU A 103 -10.54 12.83 -11.48
N GLY A 104 -9.99 11.61 -11.45
CA GLY A 104 -9.95 10.73 -12.62
C GLY A 104 -11.35 10.34 -13.09
N ASN A 105 -12.25 9.98 -12.17
CA ASN A 105 -13.64 9.68 -12.50
C ASN A 105 -14.42 10.91 -13.01
N ALA A 106 -14.10 12.11 -12.52
CA ALA A 106 -14.73 13.34 -12.99
C ALA A 106 -14.27 13.72 -14.42
N ALA A 107 -13.05 13.36 -14.81
CA ALA A 107 -12.53 13.55 -16.17
C ALA A 107 -13.16 12.59 -17.20
N ASP A 108 -13.62 11.41 -16.75
CA ASP A 108 -14.28 10.39 -17.59
C ASP A 108 -15.81 10.54 -17.68
N LEU A 109 -16.41 11.45 -16.91
CA LEU A 109 -17.81 11.80 -17.11
C LEU A 109 -17.94 12.44 -18.51
N PRO A 110 -18.77 11.89 -19.42
CA PRO A 110 -19.03 12.57 -20.67
C PRO A 110 -19.58 13.93 -20.30
N MET A 111 -18.82 14.99 -20.63
CA MET A 111 -19.29 16.37 -20.63
C MET A 111 -20.68 16.30 -21.26
N ALA A 112 -21.73 16.44 -20.45
CA ALA A 112 -23.09 16.40 -20.91
C ALA A 112 -23.27 17.61 -21.82
N ALA A 113 -22.94 17.42 -23.08
CA ALA A 113 -23.11 18.39 -24.14
C ALA A 113 -24.60 18.42 -24.44
N GLY A 114 -25.26 19.46 -23.94
CA GLY A 114 -26.56 19.93 -24.40
C GLY A 114 -27.77 19.32 -23.68
N ALA A 115 -28.59 20.18 -23.08
CA ALA A 115 -29.57 20.98 -23.82
C ALA A 115 -29.90 22.27 -23.06
#